data_AF-A0A926FK93-F1
#
_entry.id   AF-A0A926FK93-F1
#
_cell.length_a   1.000
_cell.length_b   1.000
_cell.length_c   1.000
_cell.angle_alpha   90.00
_cell.angle_beta   90.00
_cell.angle_gamma   90.00
#
_symmetry.space_group_name_H-M   'P 1'
#
loop_
_entity.id
_entity.type
_entity.pdbx_description
1 polymer ?
#
loop_
_entity_poly.entity_id
_entity_poly.type
_entity_poly.pdbx_seq_one_letter_code
_entity_poly.pdbx_strand_id
1 'polypeptide(L)'
;MRTLLRASLRSYRDIRTLESNRQGLEKVIEASRGSSRNGRCASLSKELRNSSALLSLEESQIYDVKQFAYEVRDQILEPLLPGHPSLRLADAPSILRQAMANRANVYDGNQMVLYCQNPRHHLLFHIETTRQLSQMDMGLLSLFTENIIVALENIRLNEVIADNQREIIYRIGELVETRPRSPACT
;
A
#
# COMPACT_ATOMS: atom_id res chain seq x y z
N MET A 1 5.27 25.75 -35.96
CA MET A 1 5.19 26.29 -34.57
C MET A 1 4.17 25.57 -33.67
N ARG A 2 2.91 25.31 -34.08
CA ARG A 2 1.90 24.67 -33.20
C ARG A 2 2.24 23.23 -32.75
N THR A 3 3.02 22.48 -33.54
CA THR A 3 3.43 21.10 -33.23
C THR A 3 4.55 21.04 -32.19
N LEU A 4 5.52 21.96 -32.25
CA LEU A 4 6.60 22.09 -31.26
C LEU A 4 6.04 22.49 -29.89
N LEU A 5 5.16 23.49 -29.85
CA LEU A 5 4.49 23.93 -28.61
C LEU A 5 3.68 22.79 -27.96
N ARG A 6 3.00 21.96 -28.76
CA ARG A 6 2.28 20.77 -28.27
C ARG A 6 3.23 19.68 -27.78
N ALA A 7 4.34 19.43 -28.48
CA ALA A 7 5.35 18.46 -28.06
C ALA A 7 6.03 18.88 -26.75
N SER A 8 6.36 20.17 -26.59
CA SER A 8 6.92 20.72 -25.35
C SER A 8 5.94 20.67 -24.18
N LEU A 9 4.66 21.02 -24.39
CA LEU A 9 3.62 20.90 -23.36
C LEU A 9 3.37 19.46 -22.92
N ARG A 10 3.40 18.52 -23.88
CA ARG A 10 3.27 17.09 -23.59
C ARG A 10 4.47 16.59 -22.79
N SER A 11 5.69 16.88 -23.26
CA SER A 11 6.94 16.52 -22.56
C SER A 11 6.98 17.11 -21.14
N TYR A 12 6.55 18.36 -20.96
CA TYR A 12 6.44 18.96 -19.63
C TYR A 12 5.43 18.23 -18.72
N ARG A 13 4.26 17.86 -19.25
CA ARG A 13 3.28 17.04 -18.50
C ARG A 13 3.86 15.67 -18.15
N ASP A 14 4.53 15.02 -19.09
CA ASP A 14 5.15 13.72 -18.90
C ASP A 14 6.22 13.77 -17.79
N ILE A 15 7.10 14.78 -17.82
CA ILE A 15 8.11 15.02 -16.78
C ILE A 15 7.46 15.29 -15.42
N ARG A 16 6.39 16.09 -15.38
CA ARG A 16 5.67 16.38 -14.13
C ARG A 16 5.02 15.15 -13.52
N THR A 17 4.39 14.30 -14.34
CA THR A 17 3.82 13.04 -13.88
C THR A 17 4.90 12.09 -13.35
N LEU A 18 6.06 12.01 -14.01
CA LEU A 18 7.21 11.23 -13.54
C LEU A 18 7.75 11.75 -12.19
N GLU A 19 7.91 13.06 -12.04
CA GLU A 19 8.40 13.66 -10.79
C GLU A 19 7.42 13.42 -9.62
N SER A 20 6.12 13.49 -9.90
CA SER A 20 5.08 13.17 -8.92
C SER A 20 5.10 11.71 -8.50
N ASN A 21 5.30 10.78 -9.46
CA ASN A 21 5.49 9.37 -9.17
C ASN A 21 6.74 9.15 -8.27
N ARG A 22 7.87 9.78 -8.62
CA ARG A 22 9.11 9.73 -7.81
C ARG A 22 8.88 10.15 -6.36
N GLN A 23 8.14 11.24 -6.13
CA GLN A 23 7.82 11.72 -4.77
C GLN A 23 6.84 10.79 -4.03
N GLY A 24 5.85 10.22 -4.74
CA GLY A 24 4.97 9.20 -4.17
C GLY A 24 5.74 7.96 -3.71
N LEU A 25 6.73 7.54 -4.51
CA LEU A 25 7.61 6.43 -4.18
C LEU A 25 8.48 6.69 -2.95
N GLU A 26 9.05 7.89 -2.83
CA GLU A 26 9.84 8.26 -1.63
C GLU A 26 9.00 8.11 -0.35
N LYS A 27 7.74 8.55 -0.38
CA LYS A 27 6.82 8.41 0.77
C LYS A 27 6.49 6.96 1.08
N VAL A 28 6.28 6.11 0.07
CA VAL A 28 6.03 4.67 0.27
C VAL A 28 7.25 3.99 0.91
N ILE A 29 8.46 4.32 0.45
CA ILE A 29 9.71 3.80 1.02
C ILE A 29 9.86 4.29 2.47
N GLU A 30 9.59 5.56 2.76
CA GLU A 30 9.68 6.11 4.11
C GLU A 30 8.63 5.48 5.06
N ALA A 31 7.39 5.32 4.61
CA ALA A 31 6.33 4.63 5.36
C ALA A 31 6.72 3.18 5.70
N SER A 32 7.36 2.48 4.75
CA SER A 32 7.83 1.10 4.96
C SER A 32 8.97 1.00 6.00
N ARG A 33 9.71 2.08 6.23
CA ARG A 33 10.79 2.19 7.23
C ARG A 33 10.26 2.56 8.63
N GLY A 34 9.03 3.06 8.73
CA GLY A 34 8.48 3.67 9.95
C GLY A 34 8.17 2.72 11.12
N SER A 35 8.27 3.29 12.32
CA SER A 35 7.95 2.72 13.65
C SER A 35 6.53 3.13 14.09
N SER A 36 5.50 2.83 13.30
CA SER A 36 4.12 3.16 13.67
C SER A 36 3.52 2.09 14.61
N ARG A 37 2.94 2.52 15.75
CA ARG A 37 2.29 1.64 16.76
C ARG A 37 1.01 0.96 16.25
N ASN A 38 0.41 1.44 15.16
CA ASN A 38 -0.90 0.97 14.67
C ASN A 38 -0.82 0.01 13.47
N GLY A 39 0.34 -0.62 13.25
CA GLY A 39 0.57 -1.52 12.11
C GLY A 39 1.12 -0.79 10.89
N ARG A 40 2.17 -1.35 10.28
CA ARG A 40 2.93 -0.74 9.17
C ARG A 40 2.11 -0.66 7.87
N CYS A 41 1.23 -1.63 7.61
CA CYS A 41 0.33 -1.62 6.45
C CYS A 41 -0.70 -0.48 6.50
N ALA A 42 -1.22 -0.16 7.70
CA ALA A 42 -2.13 0.96 7.88
C ALA A 42 -1.44 2.31 7.62
N SER A 43 -0.20 2.48 8.10
CA SER A 43 0.62 3.65 7.73
C SER A 43 0.79 3.75 6.21
N LEU A 44 1.28 2.69 5.56
CA LEU A 44 1.47 2.66 4.10
C LEU A 44 0.18 3.05 3.34
N SER A 45 -0.99 2.54 3.76
CA SER A 45 -2.28 2.94 3.16
C SER A 45 -2.66 4.41 3.39
N LYS A 46 -2.33 4.97 4.55
CA LYS A 46 -2.57 6.38 4.88
C LYS A 46 -1.69 7.31 4.04
N GLU A 47 -0.42 6.95 3.87
CA GLU A 47 0.49 7.65 2.98
C GLU A 47 0.03 7.55 1.51
N LEU A 48 -0.51 6.40 1.10
CA LEU A 48 -1.12 6.22 -0.23
C LEU A 48 -2.39 7.07 -0.42
N ARG A 49 -3.26 7.17 0.58
CA ARG A 49 -4.47 8.01 0.55
C ARG A 49 -4.13 9.50 0.42
N ASN A 50 -3.14 9.97 1.17
CA ASN A 50 -2.69 11.37 1.11
C ASN A 50 -1.88 11.67 -0.16
N SER A 51 -1.55 10.64 -0.94
CA SER A 51 -0.92 10.76 -2.25
C SER A 51 -1.98 10.73 -3.35
N SER A 52 -3.03 11.56 -3.23
CA SER A 52 -3.79 12.08 -4.38
C SER A 52 -2.86 12.68 -5.46
N ALA A 53 -1.63 13.03 -5.08
CA ALA A 53 -0.49 13.29 -5.93
C ALA A 53 -0.13 12.17 -6.92
N LEU A 54 -0.31 10.87 -6.60
CA LEU A 54 0.15 9.74 -7.44
C LEU A 54 -0.37 9.75 -8.89
N LEU A 55 -1.49 10.43 -9.12
CA LEU A 55 -2.12 10.54 -10.43
C LEU A 55 -2.05 11.96 -11.02
N SER A 56 -1.31 12.88 -10.39
CA SER A 56 -1.36 14.32 -10.72
C SER A 56 -2.80 14.85 -10.81
N LEU A 57 -3.73 14.29 -10.03
CA LEU A 57 -5.14 14.71 -10.04
C LEU A 57 -5.38 16.00 -9.23
N GLU A 58 -4.37 16.45 -8.48
CA GLU A 58 -4.45 17.61 -7.59
C GLU A 58 -4.49 18.97 -8.32
N GLU A 59 -4.02 19.08 -9.58
CA GLU A 59 -4.01 20.37 -10.28
C GLU A 59 -5.39 20.79 -10.84
N SER A 60 -6.42 19.97 -10.67
CA SER A 60 -7.78 20.41 -10.88
C SER A 60 -8.59 20.02 -9.65
N GLN A 61 -8.92 21.03 -8.85
CA GLN A 61 -9.97 20.98 -7.82
C GLN A 61 -11.38 20.63 -8.38
N ILE A 62 -11.45 20.02 -9.57
CA ILE A 62 -12.63 19.72 -10.38
C ILE A 62 -12.94 18.21 -10.37
N TYR A 63 -12.05 17.37 -9.83
CA TYR A 63 -12.21 15.91 -9.91
C TYR A 63 -12.47 15.28 -8.54
N ASP A 64 -13.62 14.61 -8.41
CA ASP A 64 -13.94 13.75 -7.26
C ASP A 64 -13.23 12.39 -7.46
N VAL A 65 -12.36 12.03 -6.51
CA VAL A 65 -11.62 10.77 -6.51
C VAL A 65 -11.95 10.05 -5.21
N LYS A 66 -12.58 8.88 -5.32
CA LYS A 66 -12.88 8.04 -4.16
C LYS A 66 -11.84 6.95 -4.08
N GLN A 67 -11.23 6.81 -2.91
CA GLN A 67 -10.19 5.82 -2.67
C GLN A 67 -10.53 5.00 -1.44
N PHE A 68 -10.40 3.69 -1.56
CA PHE A 68 -10.59 2.72 -0.49
C PHE A 68 -9.38 1.80 -0.44
N ALA A 69 -8.93 1.47 0.76
CA ALA A 69 -7.84 0.53 0.98
C ALA A 69 -8.31 -0.57 1.90
N TYR A 70 -8.18 -1.82 1.46
CA TYR A 70 -8.59 -2.99 2.21
C TYR A 70 -7.42 -3.95 2.40
N GLU A 71 -7.34 -4.57 3.57
CA GLU A 71 -6.56 -5.76 3.81
C GLU A 71 -7.52 -6.96 3.82
N VAL A 72 -7.17 -8.02 3.10
CA VAL A 72 -8.00 -9.23 3.04
C VAL A 72 -7.55 -10.22 4.10
N ARG A 73 -8.46 -10.55 5.03
CA ARG A 73 -8.27 -11.58 6.06
C ARG A 73 -9.50 -12.48 6.10
N ASP A 74 -9.31 -13.79 5.97
CA ASP A 74 -10.38 -14.79 6.03
C ASP A 74 -11.62 -14.45 5.17
N GLN A 75 -11.41 -14.02 3.92
CA GLN A 75 -12.46 -13.60 2.99
C GLN A 75 -13.22 -12.32 3.42
N ILE A 76 -12.69 -11.56 4.37
CA ILE A 76 -13.19 -10.26 4.81
C ILE A 76 -12.21 -9.17 4.36
N LEU A 77 -12.76 -8.13 3.74
CA LEU A 77 -12.08 -6.90 3.38
C LEU A 77 -12.13 -5.96 4.58
N GLU A 78 -11.05 -5.94 5.36
CA GLU A 78 -10.89 -5.04 6.49
C GLU A 78 -10.35 -3.69 6.00
N PRO A 79 -11.02 -2.56 6.29
CA PRO A 79 -10.59 -1.26 5.82
C PRO A 79 -9.33 -0.82 6.58
N LEU A 80 -8.29 -0.44 5.85
CA LEU A 80 -7.06 0.10 6.44
C LEU A 80 -7.19 1.59 6.82
N LEU A 81 -8.25 2.25 6.31
CA LEU A 81 -8.55 3.64 6.52
C LEU A 81 -9.82 3.80 7.36
N PRO A 82 -9.87 4.74 8.33
CA PRO A 82 -11.04 4.96 9.16
C PRO A 82 -12.22 5.48 8.33
N GLY A 83 -13.44 5.08 8.71
CA GLY A 83 -14.68 5.58 8.11
C GLY A 83 -15.28 4.69 7.01
N HIS A 84 -14.68 3.53 6.74
CA HIS A 84 -15.25 2.52 5.84
C HIS A 84 -15.65 1.27 6.63
N PRO A 85 -16.74 0.56 6.23
CA PRO A 85 -17.12 -0.70 6.85
C PRO A 85 -16.28 -1.85 6.31
N SER A 86 -16.09 -2.88 7.13
CA SER A 86 -15.61 -4.18 6.65
C SER A 86 -16.66 -4.83 5.77
N LEU A 87 -16.22 -5.52 4.71
CA LEU A 87 -17.10 -6.16 3.74
C LEU A 87 -16.69 -7.61 3.53
N ARG A 88 -17.63 -8.53 3.30
CA ARG A 88 -17.26 -9.88 2.84
C ARG A 88 -16.85 -9.82 1.38
N LEU A 89 -15.81 -10.56 1.00
CA LEU A 89 -15.34 -10.59 -0.39
C LEU A 89 -16.45 -11.04 -1.35
N ALA A 90 -17.35 -11.92 -0.92
CA ALA A 90 -18.50 -12.36 -1.71
C ALA A 90 -19.47 -11.21 -2.05
N ASP A 91 -19.64 -10.26 -1.13
CA ASP A 91 -20.55 -9.11 -1.27
C ASP A 91 -19.83 -7.91 -1.92
N ALA A 92 -18.54 -8.04 -2.21
CA ALA A 92 -17.74 -6.97 -2.78
C ALA A 92 -18.08 -6.67 -4.25
N PRO A 93 -17.87 -5.41 -4.69
CA PRO A 93 -17.88 -5.04 -6.10
C PRO A 93 -17.14 -6.06 -6.97
N SER A 94 -17.67 -6.32 -8.16
CA SER A 94 -17.11 -7.33 -9.10
C SER A 94 -15.63 -7.08 -9.39
N ILE A 95 -15.21 -5.82 -9.51
CA ILE A 95 -13.81 -5.44 -9.78
C ILE A 95 -12.86 -5.87 -8.66
N LEU A 96 -13.28 -5.77 -7.38
CA LEU A 96 -12.49 -6.24 -6.23
C LEU A 96 -12.37 -7.77 -6.23
N ARG A 97 -13.47 -8.46 -6.53
CA ARG A 97 -13.48 -9.92 -6.67
C ARG A 97 -12.61 -10.39 -7.82
N GLN A 98 -12.65 -9.70 -8.96
CA GLN A 98 -11.81 -9.99 -10.12
C GLN A 98 -10.34 -9.79 -9.80
N ALA A 99 -9.96 -8.68 -9.14
CA ALA A 99 -8.58 -8.44 -8.74
C ALA A 99 -8.06 -9.53 -7.79
N MET A 100 -8.89 -9.98 -6.85
CA MET A 100 -8.55 -11.10 -5.96
C MET A 100 -8.43 -12.44 -6.69
N ALA A 101 -9.33 -12.73 -7.63
CA ALA A 101 -9.29 -13.97 -8.40
C ALA A 101 -8.08 -14.03 -9.33
N ASN A 102 -7.78 -12.91 -9.99
CA ASN A 102 -6.69 -12.80 -10.96
C ASN A 102 -5.33 -12.55 -10.29
N ARG A 103 -5.31 -12.12 -9.03
CA ARG A 103 -4.12 -11.67 -8.30
C ARG A 103 -3.32 -10.61 -9.06
N ALA A 104 -4.04 -9.65 -9.63
CA ALA A 104 -3.47 -8.63 -10.49
C ALA A 104 -4.30 -7.33 -10.44
N ASN A 105 -3.70 -6.24 -10.93
CA ASN A 105 -4.41 -4.99 -11.11
C ASN A 105 -5.56 -5.18 -12.11
N VAL A 106 -6.71 -4.58 -11.82
CA VAL A 106 -7.88 -4.58 -12.70
C VAL A 106 -8.31 -3.16 -12.96
N TYR A 107 -8.59 -2.85 -14.22
CA TYR A 107 -9.03 -1.53 -14.67
C TYR A 107 -10.34 -1.71 -15.42
N ASP A 108 -11.40 -1.03 -14.98
CA ASP A 108 -12.73 -1.09 -15.61
C ASP A 108 -13.32 0.32 -15.71
N GLY A 109 -13.20 0.91 -16.90
CA GLY A 109 -13.65 2.27 -17.19
C GLY A 109 -13.03 3.31 -16.25
N ASN A 110 -13.83 3.73 -15.29
CA ASN A 110 -13.52 4.78 -14.33
C ASN A 110 -13.12 4.24 -12.94
N GLN A 111 -13.18 2.92 -12.77
CA GLN A 111 -12.77 2.23 -11.54
C GLN A 111 -11.50 1.43 -11.80
N MET A 112 -10.69 1.30 -10.76
CA MET A 112 -9.53 0.43 -10.79
C MET A 112 -9.26 -0.16 -9.41
N VAL A 113 -8.68 -1.35 -9.40
CA VAL A 113 -8.20 -2.01 -8.20
C VAL A 113 -6.73 -2.34 -8.40
N LEU A 114 -5.88 -1.80 -7.53
CA LEU A 114 -4.48 -2.22 -7.45
C LEU A 114 -4.38 -3.37 -6.45
N TYR A 115 -3.80 -4.48 -6.89
CA TYR A 115 -3.60 -5.68 -6.09
C TYR A 115 -2.14 -5.77 -5.65
N CYS A 116 -1.90 -5.68 -4.34
CA CYS A 116 -0.57 -5.79 -3.76
C CYS A 116 -0.57 -6.95 -2.76
N GLN A 117 0.36 -7.90 -2.88
CA GLN A 117 0.45 -9.00 -1.92
C GLN A 117 1.89 -9.26 -1.49
N ASN A 118 2.02 -9.78 -0.27
CA ASN A 118 3.16 -10.54 0.19
C ASN A 118 2.64 -11.81 0.91
N PRO A 119 3.49 -12.73 1.40
CA PRO A 119 3.02 -13.93 2.09
C PRO A 119 2.14 -13.70 3.35
N ARG A 120 2.15 -12.51 3.96
CA ARG A 120 1.37 -12.17 5.16
C ARG A 120 0.14 -11.31 4.87
N HIS A 121 0.19 -10.45 3.87
CA HIS A 121 -0.80 -9.40 3.62
C HIS A 121 -1.25 -9.43 2.17
N HIS A 122 -2.57 -9.38 1.96
CA HIS A 122 -3.19 -9.13 0.67
C HIS A 122 -3.91 -7.78 0.75
N LEU A 123 -3.43 -6.81 -0.01
CA LEU A 123 -3.96 -5.45 -0.03
C LEU A 123 -4.65 -5.14 -1.35
N LEU A 124 -5.79 -4.46 -1.25
CA LEU A 124 -6.55 -3.94 -2.37
C LEU A 124 -6.71 -2.43 -2.23
N PHE A 125 -6.30 -1.68 -3.26
CA PHE A 125 -6.56 -0.26 -3.36
C PHE A 125 -7.59 -0.02 -4.45
N HIS A 126 -8.83 0.25 -4.06
CA HIS A 126 -9.92 0.58 -4.98
C HIS A 126 -9.97 2.09 -5.19
N ILE A 127 -9.85 2.52 -6.44
CA ILE A 127 -9.84 3.92 -6.82
C ILE A 127 -10.93 4.14 -7.87
N GLU A 128 -11.84 5.06 -7.59
CA GLU A 128 -12.86 5.53 -8.53
C GLU A 128 -12.51 6.95 -8.95
N THR A 129 -12.51 7.21 -10.25
CA THR A 129 -12.22 8.53 -10.81
C THR A 129 -13.33 8.97 -11.76
N THR A 130 -13.37 10.25 -12.11
CA THR A 130 -14.34 10.79 -13.07
C THR A 130 -13.96 10.54 -14.53
N ARG A 131 -12.75 10.03 -14.82
CA ARG A 131 -12.25 9.80 -16.19
C ARG A 131 -11.70 8.39 -16.39
N GLN A 132 -11.63 7.96 -17.65
CA GLN A 132 -10.87 6.77 -18.01
C GLN A 132 -9.37 7.09 -17.98
N LEU A 133 -8.57 6.12 -17.50
CA LEU A 133 -7.13 6.22 -17.50
C LEU A 133 -6.55 6.03 -18.90
N SER A 134 -5.49 6.79 -19.21
CA SER A 134 -4.70 6.52 -20.41
C SER A 134 -3.82 5.28 -20.21
N GLN A 135 -3.35 4.68 -21.30
CA GLN A 135 -2.37 3.58 -21.23
C GLN A 135 -1.10 3.96 -20.46
N MET A 136 -0.70 5.22 -20.53
CA MET A 136 0.47 5.72 -19.79
C MET A 136 0.20 5.72 -18.28
N ASP A 137 -0.98 6.16 -17.86
CA ASP A 137 -1.38 6.15 -16.45
C ASP A 137 -1.44 4.71 -15.92
N MET A 138 -1.97 3.78 -16.71
CA MET A 138 -2.00 2.35 -16.36
C MET A 138 -0.59 1.77 -16.20
N GLY A 139 0.34 2.10 -17.11
CA GLY A 139 1.74 1.67 -17.01
C GLY A 139 2.44 2.23 -15.76
N LEU A 140 2.23 3.50 -15.45
CA LEU A 140 2.76 4.13 -14.23
C LEU A 140 2.19 3.50 -12.96
N LEU A 141 0.88 3.21 -12.94
CA LEU A 141 0.24 2.52 -11.82
C LEU A 141 0.77 1.10 -11.63
N SER A 142 1.03 0.38 -12.72
CA SER A 142 1.65 -0.95 -12.66
C SER A 142 3.03 -0.91 -12.00
N LEU A 143 3.91 0.01 -12.44
CA LEU A 143 5.23 0.20 -11.81
C LEU A 143 5.10 0.61 -10.34
N PHE A 144 4.10 1.42 -10.03
CA PHE A 144 3.86 1.83 -8.65
C PHE A 144 3.38 0.66 -7.77
N THR A 145 2.52 -0.21 -8.28
CA THR A 145 2.11 -1.46 -7.60
C THR A 145 3.31 -2.35 -7.30
N GLU A 146 4.23 -2.54 -8.25
CA GLU A 146 5.45 -3.33 -8.03
C GLU A 146 6.29 -2.76 -6.87
N ASN A 147 6.42 -1.43 -6.81
CA ASN A 147 7.15 -0.77 -5.75
C ASN A 147 6.45 -0.89 -4.38
N ILE A 148 5.11 -0.83 -4.33
CA ILE A 148 4.36 -1.13 -3.10
C ILE A 148 4.61 -2.56 -2.63
N ILE A 149 4.65 -3.53 -3.55
CA ILE A 149 4.93 -4.93 -3.20
C ILE A 149 6.32 -5.06 -2.57
N VAL A 150 7.34 -4.39 -3.11
CA VAL A 150 8.69 -4.34 -2.51
C VAL A 150 8.66 -3.70 -1.12
N ALA A 151 7.90 -2.62 -0.94
CA ALA A 151 7.74 -1.99 0.37
C ALA A 151 7.03 -2.91 1.39
N LEU A 152 6.02 -3.66 0.96
CA LEU A 152 5.38 -4.68 1.79
C LEU A 152 6.34 -5.80 2.17
N GLU A 153 7.24 -6.20 1.29
CA GLU A 153 8.27 -7.19 1.61
C GLU A 153 9.28 -6.67 2.64
N ASN A 154 9.67 -5.40 2.53
CA ASN A 154 10.49 -4.73 3.55
C ASN A 154 9.79 -4.68 4.92
N ILE A 155 8.48 -4.40 4.93
CA ILE A 155 7.67 -4.44 6.15
C ILE A 155 7.71 -5.85 6.76
N ARG A 156 7.47 -6.89 5.94
CA ARG A 156 7.48 -8.29 6.37
C ARG A 156 8.82 -8.70 6.99
N LEU A 157 9.93 -8.38 6.33
CA LEU A 157 11.28 -8.70 6.82
C LEU A 157 11.53 -8.09 8.20
N ASN A 158 11.11 -6.84 8.41
CA ASN A 158 11.24 -6.18 9.71
C ASN A 158 10.36 -6.82 10.79
N GLU A 159 9.18 -7.35 10.45
CA GLU A 159 8.35 -8.09 11.39
C GLU A 159 8.99 -9.43 11.79
N VAL A 160 9.56 -10.17 10.84
CA VAL A 160 10.26 -11.43 11.12
C VAL A 160 11.43 -11.19 12.07
N ILE A 161 12.20 -10.11 11.87
CA ILE A 161 13.28 -9.72 12.77
C ILE A 161 12.75 -9.43 14.18
N ALA A 162 11.64 -8.68 14.29
CA ALA A 162 11.04 -8.35 15.58
C ALA A 162 10.49 -9.59 16.30
N ASP A 163 9.89 -10.54 15.58
CA ASP A 163 9.40 -11.80 16.13
C ASP A 163 10.57 -12.66 16.67
N ASN A 164 11.65 -12.79 15.89
CA ASN A 164 12.86 -13.49 16.32
C ASN A 164 13.48 -12.86 17.58
N GLN A 165 13.53 -11.52 17.66
CA GLN A 165 14.04 -10.83 18.84
C GLN A 165 13.21 -11.12 20.09
N ARG A 166 11.88 -11.19 19.98
CA ARG A 166 11.00 -11.59 21.10
C ARG A 166 11.24 -13.03 21.54
N GLU A 167 11.42 -13.95 20.59
CA GLU A 167 11.69 -15.35 20.91
C GLU A 167 13.04 -15.52 21.64
N ILE A 168 14.08 -14.81 21.20
CA ILE A 168 15.39 -14.82 21.88
C ILE A 168 15.25 -14.31 23.33
N ILE A 169 14.53 -13.20 23.53
CA ILE A 169 14.28 -12.64 24.87
C ILE A 169 13.51 -13.65 25.74
N TYR A 170 12.48 -14.30 25.20
CA TYR A 170 11.71 -15.31 25.92
C TYR A 170 12.59 -16.49 26.37
N ARG A 171 13.42 -17.04 25.46
CA ARG A 171 14.34 -18.13 25.76
C ARG A 171 15.40 -17.73 26.80
N ILE A 172 15.91 -16.51 26.74
CA ILE A 172 16.84 -15.98 27.75
C ILE A 172 16.11 -15.79 29.10
N GLY A 173 14.87 -15.32 29.09
CA GLY A 173 14.04 -15.19 30.29
C GLY A 173 13.86 -16.53 31.00
N GLU A 174 13.50 -17.57 30.26
CA GLU A 174 13.37 -18.93 30.77
C GLU A 174 14.71 -19.48 31.35
N LEU A 175 15.83 -19.18 30.69
CA LEU A 175 17.18 -19.53 31.17
C LEU A 175 17.60 -18.76 32.44
N VAL A 176 17.09 -17.53 32.62
CA VAL A 176 17.35 -16.72 33.82
C VAL A 176 16.48 -17.18 34.98
N GLU A 177 15.21 -17.55 34.72
CA GLU A 177 14.29 -18.09 35.72
C GLU A 177 14.70 -19.49 36.22
N THR A 178 15.40 -20.26 35.39
CA THR A 178 15.90 -21.60 35.75
C THR A 178 17.19 -21.59 36.59
N ARG A 179 17.76 -20.42 36.95
CA ARG A 179 18.80 -20.39 37.99
C ARG A 179 18.15 -20.63 39.36
N PRO A 180 18.43 -21.75 40.06
CA PRO A 180 17.92 -21.95 41.41
C PRO A 180 18.54 -20.88 42.32
N ARG A 181 17.67 -20.21 43.09
CA ARG A 181 18.05 -19.31 44.18
C ARG A 181 19.07 -20.03 45.06
N SER A 182 20.34 -19.61 45.03
CA SER A 182 21.36 -20.15 45.91
C SER A 182 20.86 -20.07 47.35
N PRO A 183 20.93 -21.15 48.16
CA PRO A 183 20.52 -21.07 49.56
C PRO A 183 21.44 -20.07 50.26
N ALA A 184 20.84 -19.11 50.94
CA ALA A 184 21.55 -18.18 51.81
C ALA A 184 22.30 -19.01 52.87
N CYS A 185 23.63 -18.90 52.89
CA CYS A 185 24.44 -19.42 53.99
C CYS A 185 24.07 -18.66 55.27
N THR A 186 23.54 -19.42 56.24
CA THR A 186 23.49 -19.11 57.68
C THR A 186 24.87 -19.03 58.28
#